data_AF-B5BM22-F1
#
_entry.id   AF-B5BM22-F1
#
_cell.length_a   1.000
_cell.length_b   1.000
_cell.length_c   1.000
_cell.angle_alpha   90.00
_cell.angle_beta   90.00
_cell.angle_gamma   90.00
#
_symmetry.space_group_name_H-M   'P 1'
#
loop_
_entity.id
_entity.type
_entity.pdbx_description
1 polymer ?
#
loop_
_entity_poly.entity_id
_entity_poly.type
_entity_poly.pdbx_seq_one_letter_code
_entity_poly.pdbx_strand_id
1 'polypeptide(L)'
;MYVAILTLFLLSTTITVVSAEGCCQWPFSPYTNSASKPPMDFECSEPLSVLCQLYVVEPDKAAGVAGYQLNDENYDILQVAPSRLNATFICNTESKLWHLENGVKEYALIKCGERAADGTWTFL
;
A
#
# COMPACT_ATOMS: atom_id res chain seq x y z
N MET A 1 -47.97 25.18 -39.14
CA MET A 1 -48.86 24.25 -38.41
C MET A 1 -48.11 22.93 -38.27
N TYR A 2 -47.71 22.58 -37.04
CA TYR A 2 -47.00 21.39 -36.56
C TYR A 2 -45.66 20.99 -37.19
N VAL A 3 -44.62 21.68 -36.72
CA VAL A 3 -43.28 21.13 -36.51
C VAL A 3 -43.31 20.28 -35.23
N ALA A 4 -42.91 19.02 -35.30
CA ALA A 4 -42.56 18.15 -34.16
C ALA A 4 -41.54 17.14 -34.72
N ILE A 5 -40.22 17.40 -34.72
CA ILE A 5 -39.26 17.27 -33.61
C ILE A 5 -39.59 16.10 -32.69
N LEU A 6 -38.70 15.11 -32.67
CA LEU A 6 -38.14 14.43 -31.49
C LEU A 6 -37.51 13.11 -31.98
N THR A 7 -36.30 13.17 -32.54
CA THR A 7 -35.07 12.75 -31.83
C THR A 7 -35.22 11.38 -31.16
N LEU A 8 -35.00 10.32 -31.94
CA LEU A 8 -34.74 8.96 -31.45
C LEU A 8 -33.35 8.55 -31.95
N PHE A 9 -32.60 7.86 -31.09
CA PHE A 9 -31.28 7.23 -31.33
C PHE A 9 -30.03 8.10 -31.18
N LEU A 10 -29.83 8.66 -29.99
CA LEU A 10 -28.50 8.89 -29.42
C LEU A 10 -28.45 8.22 -28.03
N LEU A 11 -28.46 6.89 -27.99
CA LEU A 11 -27.94 6.15 -26.83
C LEU A 11 -26.43 6.03 -27.01
N SER A 12 -25.72 7.12 -26.71
CA SER A 12 -24.28 7.09 -26.50
C SER A 12 -24.02 6.37 -25.17
N THR A 13 -23.65 5.10 -25.24
CA THR A 13 -23.08 4.35 -24.12
C THR A 13 -21.67 4.89 -23.84
N THR A 14 -21.57 5.98 -23.08
CA THR A 14 -20.33 6.38 -22.43
C THR A 14 -20.18 5.56 -21.15
N ILE A 15 -19.38 4.51 -21.22
CA ILE A 15 -18.84 3.82 -20.05
C ILE A 15 -17.86 4.80 -19.40
N THR A 16 -18.33 5.60 -18.44
CA THR A 16 -17.43 6.35 -17.57
C THR A 16 -16.79 5.37 -16.62
N VAL A 17 -15.55 4.99 -16.91
CA VAL A 17 -14.66 4.39 -15.91
C VAL A 17 -14.47 5.46 -14.83
N VAL A 18 -15.21 5.34 -13.73
CA VAL A 18 -14.94 6.11 -12.51
C VAL A 18 -13.56 5.65 -12.04
N SER A 19 -12.50 6.38 -12.42
CA SER A 19 -11.29 6.35 -11.63
C SER A 19 -11.70 6.91 -10.27
N ALA A 20 -11.63 6.11 -9.22
CA ALA A 20 -12.01 6.53 -7.89
C ALA A 20 -11.13 7.73 -7.48
N GLU A 21 -11.69 8.94 -7.63
CA GLU A 21 -11.04 10.21 -7.29
C GLU A 21 -10.81 10.21 -5.77
N GLY A 22 -9.62 9.81 -5.33
CA GLY A 22 -9.20 9.86 -3.92
C GLY A 22 -8.76 8.54 -3.29
N CYS A 23 -8.69 7.42 -4.02
CA CYS A 23 -8.20 6.16 -3.45
C CYS A 23 -6.68 5.99 -3.58
N CYS A 24 -6.01 5.57 -2.50
CA CYS A 24 -4.67 5.00 -2.60
C CYS A 24 -4.70 3.62 -3.27
N GLN A 25 -3.61 3.29 -3.96
CA GLN A 25 -3.36 1.93 -4.43
C GLN A 25 -2.96 1.02 -3.27
N TRP A 26 -3.12 -0.28 -3.43
CA TRP A 26 -2.65 -1.27 -2.45
C TRP A 26 -1.12 -1.14 -2.23
N PRO A 27 -0.63 -0.91 -1.00
CA PRO A 27 0.80 -0.61 -0.77
C PRO A 27 1.69 -1.84 -0.66
N PHE A 28 1.12 -3.00 -0.33
CA PHE A 28 1.93 -4.14 0.08
C PHE A 28 2.35 -5.01 -1.10
N SER A 29 3.58 -5.50 -1.04
CA SER A 29 4.03 -6.62 -1.90
C SER A 29 3.09 -7.83 -1.72
N PRO A 30 2.81 -8.60 -2.79
CA PRO A 30 2.02 -9.83 -2.70
C PRO A 30 2.58 -10.86 -1.70
N TYR A 31 3.84 -10.70 -1.27
CA TYR A 31 4.52 -11.58 -0.31
C TYR A 31 4.65 -10.99 1.10
N THR A 32 3.86 -9.98 1.45
CA THR A 32 3.84 -9.47 2.84
C THR A 32 3.21 -10.49 3.79
N ASN A 33 3.86 -10.72 4.93
CA ASN A 33 3.60 -11.91 5.75
C ASN A 33 2.24 -11.94 6.45
N SER A 34 1.51 -10.82 6.58
CA SER A 34 0.07 -10.77 6.93
C SER A 34 -0.40 -9.32 6.98
N ALA A 35 -1.05 -8.82 5.94
CA ALA A 35 -1.81 -7.58 6.01
C ALA A 35 -3.12 -7.78 6.77
N SER A 36 -3.68 -6.72 7.35
CA SER A 36 -4.96 -6.74 8.09
C SER A 36 -6.14 -7.19 7.23
N LYS A 37 -6.01 -7.05 5.91
CA LYS A 37 -6.96 -7.50 4.89
C LYS A 37 -6.21 -8.10 3.70
N PRO A 38 -6.81 -9.02 2.94
CA PRO A 38 -6.28 -9.37 1.62
C PRO A 38 -6.55 -8.23 0.62
N PRO A 39 -5.79 -8.15 -0.50
CA PRO A 39 -5.98 -7.11 -1.51
C PRO A 39 -7.40 -7.04 -2.09
N MET A 40 -8.12 -8.17 -2.11
CA MET A 40 -9.49 -8.27 -2.63
C MET A 40 -10.56 -7.64 -1.71
N ASP A 41 -10.26 -7.51 -0.41
CA ASP A 41 -11.18 -6.93 0.58
C ASP A 41 -10.78 -5.50 0.95
N PHE A 42 -9.77 -4.94 0.27
CA PHE A 42 -9.30 -3.58 0.49
C PHE A 42 -10.32 -2.57 -0.03
N GLU A 43 -10.80 -1.72 0.88
CA GLU A 43 -11.70 -0.63 0.58
C GLU A 43 -10.93 0.69 0.66
N CYS A 44 -10.70 1.30 -0.50
CA CYS A 44 -10.24 2.68 -0.72
C CYS A 44 -9.74 3.44 0.54
N SER A 45 -8.44 3.64 0.64
CA SER A 45 -7.79 4.56 1.60
C SER A 45 -8.03 4.26 3.09
N GLU A 46 -8.62 3.11 3.44
CA GLU A 46 -8.71 2.69 4.84
C GLU A 46 -7.32 2.41 5.45
N PRO A 47 -7.15 2.59 6.77
CA PRO A 47 -5.94 2.18 7.46
C PRO A 47 -5.62 0.70 7.23
N LEU A 48 -4.37 0.41 6.88
CA LEU A 48 -3.89 -0.94 6.64
C LEU A 48 -2.76 -1.29 7.60
N SER A 49 -2.88 -2.40 8.32
CA SER A 49 -1.80 -2.90 9.17
C SER A 49 -1.08 -4.06 8.52
N VAL A 50 0.23 -4.17 8.72
CA VAL A 50 1.02 -5.33 8.29
C VAL A 50 1.80 -5.89 9.46
N LEU A 51 1.68 -7.21 9.65
CA LEU A 51 2.53 -7.98 10.54
C LEU A 51 3.77 -8.44 9.77
N CYS A 52 4.93 -7.92 10.15
CA CYS A 52 6.21 -8.42 9.69
C CYS A 52 6.84 -9.27 10.77
N GLN A 53 7.19 -10.50 10.42
CA GLN A 53 7.78 -11.46 11.34
C GLN A 53 8.83 -12.29 10.62
N LEU A 54 9.85 -12.72 11.36
CA LEU A 54 10.86 -13.66 10.89
C LEU A 54 10.24 -15.03 10.65
N TYR A 55 10.67 -15.72 9.59
CA TYR A 55 10.30 -17.13 9.40
C TYR A 55 11.01 -18.04 10.43
N VAL A 56 12.28 -17.77 10.72
CA VAL A 56 13.06 -18.44 11.76
C VAL A 56 13.54 -17.40 12.76
N VAL A 57 13.16 -17.56 14.03
CA VAL A 57 13.63 -16.68 15.11
C VAL A 57 15.04 -17.07 15.49
N GLU A 58 15.98 -16.18 15.21
CA GLU A 58 17.40 -16.31 15.56
C GLU A 58 17.85 -15.07 16.35
N PRO A 59 18.75 -15.20 17.34
CA PRO A 59 19.17 -14.08 18.19
C PRO A 59 19.74 -12.89 17.43
N ASP A 60 20.38 -13.14 16.29
CA ASP A 60 21.10 -12.13 15.50
C ASP A 60 20.29 -11.64 14.28
N LYS A 61 19.02 -12.02 14.19
CA LYS A 61 18.10 -11.54 13.15
C LYS A 61 17.08 -10.56 13.71
N ALA A 62 16.53 -9.74 12.84
CA ALA A 62 15.44 -8.83 13.19
C ALA A 62 14.43 -8.71 12.05
N ALA A 63 13.15 -8.62 12.39
CA ALA A 63 12.10 -8.25 11.45
C ALA A 63 12.08 -6.73 11.27
N GLY A 64 11.78 -6.27 10.06
CA GLY A 64 11.63 -4.86 9.77
C GLY A 64 10.48 -4.58 8.80
N VAL A 65 10.04 -3.32 8.81
CA VAL A 65 9.16 -2.77 7.78
C VAL A 65 9.94 -1.68 7.06
N ALA A 66 9.85 -1.67 5.73
CA ALA A 66 10.51 -0.70 4.89
C ALA A 66 9.55 -0.06 3.88
N GLY A 67 9.80 1.20 3.54
CA GLY A 67 9.00 1.97 2.59
C GLY A 67 9.81 2.40 1.38
N TYR A 68 9.21 2.34 0.21
CA TYR A 68 9.78 2.82 -1.05
C TYR A 68 9.17 4.16 -1.43
N GLN A 69 9.99 5.20 -1.57
CA GLN A 69 9.55 6.50 -2.06
C GLN A 69 9.70 6.55 -3.59
N LEU A 70 8.79 7.24 -4.26
CA LEU A 70 8.94 7.49 -5.69
C LEU A 70 10.21 8.32 -5.94
N ASN A 71 11.04 7.87 -6.88
CA ASN A 71 12.34 8.47 -7.24
C ASN A 71 13.48 8.26 -6.23
N ASP A 72 13.30 7.42 -5.22
CA ASP A 72 14.41 6.87 -4.45
C ASP A 72 14.81 5.51 -5.05
N GLU A 73 16.10 5.20 -5.03
CA GLU A 73 16.62 3.88 -5.42
C GLU A 73 16.60 2.91 -4.23
N ASN A 74 16.49 3.43 -3.01
CA ASN A 74 16.59 2.67 -1.77
C ASN A 74 15.25 2.63 -1.02
N TYR A 75 15.14 1.66 -0.13
CA TYR A 75 14.06 1.59 0.84
C TYR A 75 14.48 2.31 2.13
N ASP A 76 13.57 3.10 2.69
CA ASP A 76 13.68 3.58 4.07
C ASP A 76 13.32 2.46 5.03
N ILE A 77 14.19 2.12 5.98
CA ILE A 77 13.82 1.24 7.10
C ILE A 77 13.00 2.04 8.11
N LEU A 78 11.73 1.67 8.29
CA LEU A 78 10.76 2.43 9.08
C LEU A 78 10.72 1.97 10.54
N GLN A 79 10.71 0.65 10.76
CA GLN A 79 10.68 0.04 12.09
C GLN A 79 11.46 -1.28 12.07
N VAL A 80 12.04 -1.63 13.21
CA VAL A 80 12.81 -2.87 13.41
C VAL A 80 12.46 -3.46 14.77
N ALA A 81 12.28 -4.78 14.83
CA ALA A 81 12.03 -5.51 16.07
C ALA A 81 12.72 -6.89 16.04
N PRO A 82 13.03 -7.50 17.21
CA PRO A 82 13.78 -8.76 17.27
C PRO A 82 13.16 -9.93 16.51
N SER A 83 11.84 -10.01 16.38
CA SER A 83 11.20 -11.16 15.73
C SER A 83 9.90 -10.84 15.01
N ARG A 84 9.12 -9.90 15.54
CA ARG A 84 7.83 -9.47 14.96
C ARG A 84 7.53 -8.02 15.28
N LEU A 85 6.85 -7.35 14.36
CA LEU A 85 6.27 -6.03 14.58
C LEU A 85 5.01 -5.85 13.74
N ASN A 86 4.10 -5.01 14.23
CA ASN A 86 2.90 -4.62 13.50
C ASN A 86 3.01 -3.12 13.20
N ALA A 87 2.80 -2.73 11.95
CA ALA A 87 2.85 -1.35 11.51
C ALA A 87 1.56 -0.99 10.78
N THR A 88 0.95 0.14 11.16
CA THR A 88 -0.25 0.67 10.52
C THR A 88 0.11 1.81 9.58
N PHE A 89 -0.45 1.75 8.38
CA PHE A 89 -0.26 2.72 7.31
C PHE A 89 -1.57 3.42 7.00
N ILE A 90 -1.46 4.72 6.74
CA ILE A 90 -2.57 5.61 6.42
C ILE A 90 -2.34 6.16 5.02
N CYS A 91 -3.41 6.19 4.23
CA CYS A 91 -3.39 6.79 2.90
C CYS A 91 -3.50 8.31 2.99
N ASN A 92 -2.59 9.03 2.35
CA ASN A 92 -2.84 10.41 1.97
C ASN A 92 -3.60 10.42 0.64
N THR A 93 -4.87 10.82 0.67
CA THR A 93 -5.74 10.82 -0.52
C THR A 93 -5.36 11.88 -1.56
N GLU A 94 -4.60 12.92 -1.16
CA GLU A 94 -4.11 13.97 -2.05
C GLU A 94 -2.94 13.46 -2.90
N SER A 95 -1.90 12.91 -2.25
CA SER A 95 -0.72 12.36 -2.94
C SER A 95 -0.92 10.94 -3.45
N LYS A 96 -1.93 10.22 -2.94
CA LYS A 96 -2.23 8.80 -3.18
C LYS A 96 -1.13 7.86 -2.72
N LEU A 97 -0.34 8.29 -1.73
CA LEU A 97 0.76 7.55 -1.12
C LEU A 97 0.44 7.20 0.33
N TRP A 98 1.21 6.27 0.88
CA TRP A 98 1.02 5.75 2.24
C TRP A 98 2.07 6.28 3.18
N HIS A 99 1.68 6.62 4.40
CA HIS A 99 2.62 6.94 5.47
C HIS A 99 2.35 6.05 6.68
N LEU A 100 3.38 5.84 7.50
CA LEU A 100 3.18 5.20 8.80
C LEU A 100 2.25 6.09 9.65
N GLU A 101 1.39 5.50 10.49
CA GLU A 101 0.40 6.23 11.30
C GLU A 101 0.96 7.47 12.04
N ASN A 102 2.22 7.42 12.48
CA ASN A 102 2.93 8.52 13.15
C ASN A 102 4.10 9.10 12.33
N GLY A 103 4.16 8.81 11.02
CA GLY A 103 5.21 9.24 10.10
C GLY A 103 4.77 10.39 9.20
N VAL A 104 5.74 11.18 8.73
CA VAL A 104 5.53 12.29 7.79
C VAL A 104 5.95 11.99 6.35
N LYS A 105 6.80 10.97 6.17
CA LYS A 105 7.25 10.54 4.85
C LYS A 105 6.21 9.62 4.22
N GLU A 106 6.10 9.72 2.90
CA GLU A 106 5.12 9.00 2.10
C GLU A 106 5.79 8.00 1.17
N TYR A 107 5.14 6.85 0.98
CA TYR A 107 5.69 5.69 0.33
C TYR A 107 4.69 5.13 -0.68
N ALA A 108 5.18 4.72 -1.83
CA ALA A 108 4.39 4.05 -2.86
C ALA A 108 4.23 2.55 -2.58
N LEU A 109 5.24 1.95 -1.95
CA LEU A 109 5.25 0.52 -1.61
C LEU A 109 5.78 0.30 -0.21
N ILE A 110 5.23 -0.69 0.48
CA ILE A 110 5.64 -1.12 1.81
C ILE A 110 6.02 -2.61 1.77
N LYS A 111 7.13 -2.95 2.40
CA LYS A 111 7.68 -4.30 2.46
C LYS A 111 8.03 -4.73 3.88
N CYS A 112 7.85 -6.03 4.14
CA CYS A 112 8.53 -6.68 5.25
C CYS A 112 9.94 -7.06 4.83
N GLY A 113 10.87 -7.01 5.77
CA GLY A 113 12.22 -7.50 5.58
C GLY A 113 12.79 -8.17 6.80
N GLU A 114 13.85 -8.93 6.57
CA GLU A 114 14.67 -9.56 7.59
C GLU A 114 16.07 -8.95 7.53
N ARG A 115 16.59 -8.55 8.68
CA ARG A 115 17.99 -8.12 8.82
C ARG A 115 18.82 -9.29 9.32
N ALA A 116 19.87 -9.64 8.60
CA ALA A 116 20.84 -10.66 8.98
C ALA A 116 21.86 -10.11 10.02
N ALA A 117 22.66 -11.02 10.58
CA ALA A 117 23.66 -10.71 11.60
C ALA A 117 24.75 -9.74 11.12
N ASP A 118 25.05 -9.74 9.82
CA ASP A 118 26.00 -8.83 9.17
C ASP A 118 25.41 -7.44 8.86
N GLY A 119 24.12 -7.22 9.16
CA GLY A 119 23.40 -5.99 8.87
C GLY A 119 22.71 -5.94 7.50
N THR A 120 22.88 -6.98 6.67
CA THR A 120 22.25 -7.06 5.34
C THR A 120 20.73 -7.23 5.47
N TRP A 121 19.98 -6.53 4.62
CA TRP A 121 18.52 -6.63 4.54
C TRP A 121 18.08 -7.52 3.38
N THR A 122 17.13 -8.41 3.65
CA THR A 122 16.39 -9.16 2.65
C THR A 122 14.94 -8.78 2.72
N PHE A 123 14.35 -8.32 1.60
CA PHE A 123 12.94 -7.94 1.52
C PHE A 123 12.13 -8.97 0.75
N LEU A 124 10.91 -9.23 1.22
CA LEU A 124 9.93 -10.09 0.55
C LEU A 124 9.10 -9.29 -0.48
#